data_AF-A0AAD2U5T3-F1
#
_entry.id   AF-A0AAD2U5T3-F1
#
_cell.length_a   1.000
_cell.length_b   1.000
_cell.length_c   1.000
_cell.angle_alpha   90.00
_cell.angle_beta   90.00
_cell.angle_gamma   90.00
#
_symmetry.space_group_name_H-M   'P 1'
#
loop_
_entity.id
_entity.type
_entity.pdbx_description
1 polymer ?
#
loop_
_entity_poly.entity_id
_entity_poly.type
_entity_poly.pdbx_seq_one_letter_code
_entity_poly.pdbx_strand_id
1 'polypeptide(L)'
;IESIKKLEFSLTHKLVDGKPFPMFVRGVKAELQIDSSVFRGHSLYIFSQLLSRVFNLKVQINSFVDLVVKDYSSQQELYQCSQNVGGKTLL
;
A
#
# COMPACT_ATOMS: atom_id res chain seq x y z
N ILE A 1 -16.33 11.54 -11.58
CA ILE A 1 -15.73 10.19 -11.58
C ILE A 1 -15.47 9.82 -10.13
N GLU A 2 -16.21 8.85 -9.60
CA GLU A 2 -16.12 8.39 -8.21
C GLU A 2 -15.66 6.92 -8.18
N SER A 3 -14.40 6.66 -8.50
CA SER A 3 -13.87 5.30 -8.52
C SER A 3 -13.41 4.81 -7.15
N ILE A 4 -12.92 5.70 -6.29
CA ILE A 4 -12.55 5.36 -4.90
C ILE A 4 -13.84 5.15 -4.12
N LYS A 5 -14.11 3.91 -3.69
CA LYS A 5 -15.32 3.55 -2.95
C LYS A 5 -15.08 3.53 -1.45
N LYS A 6 -13.90 3.07 -1.03
CA LYS A 6 -13.56 2.93 0.38
C LYS A 6 -12.05 3.04 0.59
N LEU A 7 -11.64 3.64 1.70
CA LEU A 7 -10.26 3.62 2.17
C LEU A 7 -10.28 3.36 3.67
N GLU A 8 -9.71 2.24 4.09
CA GLU A 8 -9.61 1.86 5.49
C GLU A 8 -8.17 1.73 5.93
N PHE A 9 -7.92 2.12 7.18
CA PHE A 9 -6.60 2.03 7.79
C PHE A 9 -6.66 1.10 9.00
N SER A 10 -5.70 0.18 9.09
CA SER A 10 -5.52 -0.66 10.26
C SER A 10 -4.05 -0.72 10.66
N LEU A 11 -3.80 -0.97 11.94
CA LEU A 11 -2.44 -1.16 12.44
C LEU A 11 -1.93 -2.55 12.04
N THR A 12 -0.67 -2.63 11.65
CA THR A 12 -0.01 -3.88 11.31
C THR A 12 1.45 -3.90 11.77
N HIS A 13 2.07 -5.06 11.72
CA HIS A 13 3.49 -5.25 11.98
C HIS A 13 4.08 -6.16 10.91
N LYS A 14 5.33 -5.93 10.57
CA LYS A 14 6.07 -6.76 9.63
C LYS A 14 7.45 -7.06 10.18
N LEU A 15 7.90 -8.30 10.01
CA LEU A 15 9.27 -8.66 10.29
C LEU A 15 10.14 -8.12 9.13
N VAL A 16 11.13 -7.31 9.46
CA VAL A 16 12.07 -6.73 8.51
C VAL A 16 13.46 -7.23 8.84
N ASP A 17 14.22 -7.59 7.81
CA ASP A 17 15.62 -7.97 7.96
C ASP A 17 16.44 -6.75 8.41
N GLY A 18 16.79 -6.76 9.69
CA GLY A 18 17.70 -5.82 10.32
C GLY A 18 19.03 -6.50 10.63
N LYS A 19 20.09 -5.70 10.71
CA LYS A 19 21.34 -6.15 11.36
C LYS A 19 21.35 -5.63 12.79
N PRO A 20 21.79 -6.44 13.78
CA PRO A 20 22.33 -7.79 13.67
C PRO A 20 21.27 -8.92 13.65
N PHE A 21 20.00 -8.62 13.89
CA PHE A 21 18.88 -9.58 13.86
C PHE A 21 17.63 -8.94 13.24
N PRO A 22 16.70 -9.74 12.69
CA PRO A 22 15.42 -9.26 12.20
C PRO A 22 14.63 -8.52 13.29
N MET A 23 13.89 -7.50 12.89
CA MET A 23 13.14 -6.62 13.80
C MET A 23 11.70 -6.45 13.32
N PHE A 24 10.77 -6.40 14.28
CA PHE A 24 9.38 -6.06 13.98
C PHE A 24 9.24 -4.56 13.83
N VAL A 25 8.82 -4.12 12.65
CA VAL A 25 8.48 -2.73 12.36
C VAL A 25 6.98 -2.58 12.44
N ARG A 26 6.50 -1.46 13.00
CA ARG A 26 5.08 -1.12 13.04
C ARG A 26 4.71 -0.37 11.77
N GLY A 27 3.54 -0.66 11.22
CA GLY A 27 3.05 0.01 10.03
C GLY A 27 1.55 0.21 10.06
N VAL A 28 1.07 0.85 9.00
CA VAL A 28 -0.36 1.02 8.73
C VAL A 28 -0.67 0.27 7.46
N LYS A 29 -1.67 -0.61 7.49
CA LYS A 29 -2.26 -1.18 6.29
C LYS A 29 -3.34 -0.22 5.77
N ALA A 30 -3.18 0.24 4.55
CA ALA A 30 -4.14 1.06 3.82
C ALA A 30 -4.85 0.17 2.79
N GLU A 31 -6.12 -0.15 3.06
CA GLU A 31 -6.94 -0.95 2.17
C GLU A 31 -7.83 -0.03 1.33
N LEU A 32 -7.51 0.06 0.04
CA LEU A 32 -8.24 0.88 -0.93
C LEU A 32 -9.17 -0.02 -1.74
N GLN A 33 -10.47 0.24 -1.67
CA GLN A 33 -11.46 -0.39 -2.53
C GLN A 33 -11.81 0.55 -3.67
N ILE A 34 -11.63 0.05 -4.90
CA ILE A 34 -11.79 0.85 -6.10
C ILE A 34 -12.71 0.15 -7.10
N ASP A 35 -13.53 0.92 -7.79
CA ASP A 35 -14.26 0.44 -8.95
C ASP A 35 -13.29 0.40 -10.15
N SER A 36 -12.80 -0.81 -10.46
CA SER A 36 -11.83 -1.02 -11.54
C SER A 36 -12.40 -0.74 -12.93
N SER A 37 -13.73 -0.79 -13.11
CA SER A 37 -14.40 -0.57 -14.41
C SER A 37 -14.20 0.85 -14.96
N VAL A 38 -13.94 1.80 -14.07
CA VAL A 38 -13.68 3.20 -14.41
C VAL A 38 -12.28 3.38 -15.02
N PHE A 39 -11.34 2.51 -14.69
CA PHE A 39 -9.98 2.56 -15.18
C PHE A 39 -9.85 1.78 -16.50
N ARG A 40 -9.04 2.32 -17.42
CA ARG A 40 -8.77 1.67 -18.71
C ARG A 40 -7.29 1.36 -18.87
N GLY A 41 -6.99 0.20 -19.46
CA GLY A 41 -5.62 -0.25 -19.70
C GLY A 41 -4.78 -0.24 -18.41
N HIS A 42 -3.62 0.41 -18.46
CA HIS A 42 -2.66 0.47 -17.36
C HIS A 42 -2.91 1.63 -16.37
N SER A 43 -3.99 2.40 -16.53
CA SER A 43 -4.24 3.58 -15.68
C SER A 43 -4.39 3.23 -14.21
N LEU A 44 -5.01 2.09 -13.86
CA LEU A 44 -5.17 1.65 -12.48
C LEU A 44 -3.81 1.31 -11.83
N TYR A 45 -2.93 0.65 -12.59
CA TYR A 45 -1.58 0.36 -12.13
C TYR A 45 -0.80 1.65 -11.85
N ILE A 46 -0.80 2.59 -12.79
CA ILE A 46 -0.12 3.89 -12.62
C ILE A 46 -0.68 4.65 -11.41
N PHE A 47 -2.00 4.66 -11.25
CA PHE A 47 -2.67 5.27 -10.10
C PHE A 47 -2.24 4.63 -8.77
N SER A 48 -2.20 3.29 -8.72
CA SER A 48 -1.76 2.55 -7.53
C SER A 48 -0.30 2.85 -7.17
N GLN A 49 0.58 2.92 -8.18
CA GLN A 49 1.99 3.28 -7.99
C GLN A 49 2.17 4.73 -7.53
N LEU A 50 1.39 5.67 -8.09
CA LEU A 50 1.38 7.07 -7.64
C LEU A 50 0.94 7.17 -6.18
N LEU A 51 -0.13 6.48 -5.80
CA LEU A 51 -0.64 6.50 -4.44
C LEU A 51 0.36 5.89 -3.45
N SER A 52 1.00 4.77 -3.81
CA SER A 52 2.09 4.19 -3.02
C SER A 52 3.22 5.19 -2.77
N ARG A 53 3.64 5.94 -3.80
CA ARG A 53 4.67 6.98 -3.64
C ARG A 53 4.21 8.10 -2.71
N VAL A 54 2.97 8.56 -2.85
CA VAL A 54 2.40 9.61 -1.98
C VAL A 54 2.38 9.16 -0.52
N PHE A 55 1.96 7.93 -0.23
CA PHE A 55 1.98 7.39 1.14
C PHE A 55 3.39 7.23 1.69
N ASN A 56 4.35 6.81 0.86
CA ASN A 56 5.75 6.73 1.27
C ASN A 56 6.37 8.08 1.67
N LEU A 57 5.85 9.22 1.17
CA LEU A 57 6.29 10.55 1.62
C LEU A 57 5.88 10.87 3.08
N LYS A 58 4.93 10.12 3.66
CA LYS A 58 4.43 10.33 5.02
C LYS A 58 4.95 9.31 6.03
N VAL A 59 5.73 8.34 5.58
CA VAL A 59 6.30 7.29 6.42
C VAL A 59 7.46 7.85 7.25
N GLN A 60 7.52 7.47 8.53
CA GLN A 60 8.64 7.78 9.41
C GLN A 60 9.72 6.69 9.32
N ILE A 61 10.92 6.95 9.83
CA ILE A 61 12.07 6.05 9.66
C ILE A 61 11.86 4.63 10.21
N ASN A 62 10.99 4.50 11.22
CA ASN A 62 10.66 3.25 11.91
C ASN A 62 9.24 2.78 11.63
N SER A 63 8.63 3.21 10.52
CA SER A 63 7.32 2.74 10.10
C SER A 63 7.26 2.40 8.62
N PHE A 64 6.14 1.81 8.20
CA PHE A 64 5.80 1.60 6.80
C PHE A 64 4.30 1.81 6.57
N VAL A 65 3.92 1.94 5.30
CA VAL A 65 2.54 1.83 4.85
C VAL A 65 2.43 0.66 3.89
N ASP A 66 1.48 -0.23 4.13
CA ASP A 66 1.12 -1.37 3.28
C ASP A 66 -0.13 -1.04 2.49
N LEU A 67 0.02 -0.63 1.23
CA LEU A 67 -1.10 -0.31 0.36
C LEU A 67 -1.57 -1.56 -0.39
N VAL A 68 -2.82 -1.93 -0.13
CA VAL A 68 -3.53 -3.00 -0.83
C VAL A 68 -4.69 -2.38 -1.60
N VAL A 69 -4.70 -2.58 -2.92
CA VAL A 69 -5.77 -2.13 -3.81
C VAL A 69 -6.64 -3.32 -4.16
N LYS A 70 -7.93 -3.23 -3.82
CA LYS A 70 -8.94 -4.26 -4.11
C LYS A 70 -10.01 -3.73 -5.04
N ASP A 71 -10.55 -4.62 -5.86
CA ASP A 71 -11.78 -4.32 -6.59
C ASP A 71 -12.96 -4.25 -5.62
N TYR A 72 -13.80 -3.21 -5.75
CA TYR A 72 -14.96 -3.03 -4.88
C TYR A 72 -16.01 -4.13 -5.07
N SER A 73 -16.24 -4.58 -6.31
CA SER A 73 -17.31 -5.51 -6.64
C SER A 73 -16.93 -6.95 -6.30
N SER A 74 -15.71 -7.38 -6.65
CA SER A 74 -15.26 -8.76 -6.43
C SER A 74 -14.49 -8.96 -5.12
N GLN A 75 -14.09 -7.87 -4.45
CA GLN A 75 -13.18 -7.88 -3.29
C GLN A 75 -11.82 -8.53 -3.58
N GLN A 76 -11.50 -8.77 -4.85
CA GLN A 76 -10.24 -9.35 -5.28
C GLN A 76 -9.11 -8.33 -5.11
N GLU A 77 -7.97 -8.80 -4.62
CA GLU A 77 -6.76 -8.00 -4.58
C GLU A 77 -6.21 -7.81 -6.00
N LEU A 78 -6.13 -6.56 -6.43
CA LEU A 78 -5.63 -6.17 -7.74
C LEU A 78 -4.14 -5.88 -7.70
N TYR A 79 -3.70 -5.12 -6.68
CA TYR A 79 -2.31 -4.74 -6.51
C TYR A 79 -1.94 -4.67 -5.03
N GLN A 80 -0.79 -5.25 -4.69
CA GLN A 80 -0.07 -4.98 -3.46
C GLN A 80 1.16 -4.15 -3.79
N CYS A 81 1.25 -2.94 -3.22
CA CYS A 81 2.34 -2.03 -3.54
C CYS A 81 3.53 -2.28 -2.61
N SER A 82 4.75 -2.25 -3.16
CA SER A 82 5.97 -2.42 -2.37
C SER A 82 6.16 -1.29 -1.36
N GLN A 83 6.60 -1.67 -0.17
CA GLN A 83 6.68 -0.82 1.00
C GLN A 83 8.08 -0.21 1.11
N ASN A 84 8.19 1.02 1.62
CA ASN A 84 9.48 1.58 2.02
C ASN A 84 9.52 1.75 3.55
N VAL A 85 10.59 1.29 4.19
CA VAL A 85 10.91 1.60 5.60
C VAL A 85 12.16 2.47 5.61
N GLY A 86 12.07 3.68 6.15
CA GLY A 86 13.23 4.55 6.36
C GLY A 86 14.09 4.82 5.14
N GLY A 87 13.49 4.91 3.94
CA GLY A 87 14.20 5.17 2.68
C GLY A 87 14.85 3.93 2.05
N LYS A 88 14.65 2.74 2.62
CA LYS A 88 14.99 1.46 1.97
C LYS A 88 13.73 0.78 1.48
N THR A 89 13.77 0.33 0.23
CA THR A 89 12.72 -0.54 -0.33
C THR A 89 12.75 -1.88 0.39
N LEU A 90 11.61 -2.29 0.94
CA LEU A 90 11.41 -3.64 1.43
C LEU A 90 11.26 -4.53 0.18
N LEU A 91 12.29 -5.34 -0.10
CA LEU A 91 12.27 -6.37 -1.12
C LEU A 91 11.47 -7.58 -0.66
#